data_AF-A0A6N0NV23-F1
#
_entry.id   AF-A0A6N0NV23-F1
#
_cell.length_a   1.000
_cell.length_b   1.000
_cell.length_c   1.000
_cell.angle_alpha   90.00
_cell.angle_beta   90.00
_cell.angle_gamma   90.00
#
_symmetry.space_group_name_H-M   'P 1'
#
loop_
_entity.id
_entity.type
_entity.pdbx_description
1 polymer ?
#
loop_
_entity_poly.entity_id
_entity_poly.type
_entity_poly.pdbx_seq_one_letter_code
_entity_poly.pdbx_strand_id
1 'polypeptide(L)'
;MSCDERTTAEDFRIELHLNPFTFRETTLRYRVIEEDNWLRLTGKEGDYLAKDFESYAILLFPIQMIPREVLNSLDVRLTSIDMLREVLMKPNVWRDYLTLRVREGRVITADLMLENFMGRDLVNDIIADIGVKYVEGQDGLEISSILTNFSWRELNEAFKRISFALSLYNQIRRNQEEIALNLANSFMTNYRSRDTGLP
;
A
#
# COMPACT_ATOMS: atom_id res chain seq x y z
N MET A 1 -12.49 -36.26 11.09
CA MET A 1 -11.43 -35.48 10.42
C MET A 1 -11.83 -34.03 10.54
N SER A 2 -11.29 -33.35 11.55
CA SER A 2 -11.62 -31.98 11.90
C SER A 2 -10.74 -31.05 11.06
N CYS A 3 -11.36 -30.11 10.36
CA CYS A 3 -10.66 -28.98 9.75
C CYS A 3 -9.94 -28.22 10.88
N ASP A 4 -8.61 -28.15 10.82
CA ASP A 4 -7.81 -27.42 11.78
C ASP A 4 -7.77 -25.94 11.34
N GLU A 5 -8.61 -25.12 11.98
CA GLU A 5 -8.76 -23.67 11.82
C GLU A 5 -7.59 -22.86 12.43
N ARG A 6 -6.37 -23.40 12.49
CA ARG A 6 -5.24 -22.73 13.17
C ARG A 6 -3.95 -22.78 12.39
N THR A 7 -3.91 -22.00 11.31
CA THR A 7 -2.64 -21.51 10.74
C THR A 7 -2.75 -20.03 10.35
N THR A 8 -3.15 -19.16 11.29
CA THR A 8 -2.77 -17.75 11.24
C THR A 8 -1.28 -17.67 11.54
N ALA A 9 -0.44 -17.90 10.53
CA ALA A 9 0.98 -17.60 10.62
C ALA A 9 1.14 -16.12 11.03
N GLU A 10 2.09 -15.88 11.94
CA GLU A 10 2.28 -14.64 12.67
C GLU A 10 2.80 -13.52 11.74
N ASP A 11 1.94 -12.54 11.46
CA ASP A 11 2.23 -11.41 10.57
C ASP A 11 2.44 -10.14 11.40
N PHE A 12 3.44 -9.33 11.06
CA PHE A 12 3.58 -7.98 11.60
C PHE A 12 3.18 -6.92 10.57
N ARG A 13 2.84 -5.74 11.07
CA ARG A 13 2.38 -4.59 10.31
C ARG A 13 3.42 -3.48 10.33
N ILE A 14 3.54 -2.83 9.19
CA ILE A 14 4.29 -1.60 9.00
C ILE A 14 3.27 -0.54 8.60
N GLU A 15 3.09 0.47 9.43
CA GLU A 15 2.30 1.65 9.11
C GLU A 15 3.27 2.78 8.73
N LEU A 16 3.14 3.26 7.50
CA LEU A 16 3.92 4.36 6.97
C LEU A 16 3.09 5.64 7.07
N HIS A 17 3.47 6.55 7.97
CA HIS A 17 2.86 7.86 8.07
C HIS A 17 3.56 8.82 7.10
N LEU A 18 2.86 9.19 6.04
CA LEU A 18 3.37 9.98 4.92
C LEU A 18 3.47 11.47 5.27
N ASN A 19 2.81 11.90 6.34
CA ASN A 19 2.91 13.23 6.91
C ASN A 19 3.46 13.18 8.36
N PRO A 20 4.76 13.51 8.57
CA PRO A 20 5.38 13.51 9.89
C PRO A 20 4.70 14.44 10.91
N PHE A 21 4.13 15.56 10.46
CA PHE A 21 3.46 16.51 11.37
C PHE A 21 2.20 15.88 11.98
N THR A 22 1.37 15.28 11.13
CA THR A 22 0.18 14.54 11.58
C THR A 22 0.56 13.39 12.51
N PHE A 23 1.66 12.67 12.19
CA PHE A 23 2.14 11.60 13.06
C PHE A 23 2.48 12.11 14.47
N ARG A 24 3.28 13.19 14.58
CA ARG A 24 3.65 13.76 15.87
C ARG A 24 2.45 14.21 16.70
N GLU A 25 1.42 14.76 16.08
CA GLU A 25 0.18 15.10 16.79
C GLU A 25 -0.53 13.87 17.34
N THR A 26 -0.53 12.76 16.59
CA THR A 26 -1.15 11.51 17.05
C THR A 26 -0.37 10.86 18.18
N THR A 27 0.96 10.95 18.19
CA THR A 27 1.81 10.32 19.22
C THR A 27 1.76 11.02 20.57
N LEU A 28 1.31 12.28 20.64
CA LEU A 28 1.09 13.02 21.91
C LEU A 28 0.12 12.31 22.88
N ARG A 29 -0.73 11.40 22.38
CA ARG A 29 -1.71 10.65 23.18
C ARG A 29 -1.13 9.39 23.83
N TYR A 30 0.12 9.04 23.51
CA TYR A 30 0.77 7.81 23.96
C TYR A 30 1.73 8.08 25.11
N ARG A 31 1.97 7.06 25.93
CA ARG A 31 3.13 7.07 26.82
C ARG A 31 4.36 6.73 25.98
N VAL A 32 5.31 7.66 25.93
CA VAL A 32 6.56 7.50 25.16
C VAL A 32 7.68 7.05 26.10
N ILE A 33 8.36 5.97 25.71
CA ILE A 33 9.59 5.50 26.34
C ILE A 33 10.63 5.39 25.22
N GLU A 34 11.76 6.09 25.36
CA GLU A 34 12.87 5.92 24.43
C GLU A 34 13.50 4.54 24.61
N GLU A 35 13.63 3.79 23.52
CA GLU A 35 14.22 2.45 23.48
C GLU A 35 15.22 2.40 22.31
N ASP A 36 16.50 2.64 22.61
CA ASP A 36 17.59 2.82 21.64
C ASP A 36 17.29 3.92 20.59
N ASN A 37 17.30 3.57 19.30
CA ASN A 37 17.00 4.45 18.16
C ASN A 37 15.51 4.50 17.79
N TRP A 38 14.65 3.87 18.61
CA TRP A 38 13.21 3.75 18.40
C TRP A 38 12.45 4.36 19.59
N LEU A 39 11.23 4.80 19.32
CA LEU A 39 10.29 5.24 20.35
C LEU A 39 9.32 4.10 20.62
N ARG A 40 9.26 3.62 21.86
CA ARG A 40 8.19 2.73 22.29
C ARG A 40 6.98 3.56 22.70
N LEU A 41 5.89 3.36 21.99
CA LEU A 41 4.61 4.02 22.24
C LEU A 41 3.65 3.03 22.87
N THR A 42 3.25 3.28 24.12
CA THR A 42 2.24 2.46 24.82
C THR A 42 0.89 3.15 24.73
N GLY A 43 -0.06 2.50 24.04
CA GLY A 43 -1.43 2.94 23.85
C GLY A 43 -2.45 2.00 24.48
N LYS A 44 -3.75 2.25 24.25
CA LYS A 44 -4.82 1.38 24.76
C LYS A 44 -4.88 0.01 24.08
N GLU A 45 -4.44 -0.06 22.83
CA GLU A 45 -4.51 -1.27 21.98
C GLU A 45 -3.24 -2.12 22.04
N GLY A 46 -2.16 -1.61 22.64
CA GLY A 46 -0.91 -2.31 22.81
C GLY A 46 0.31 -1.38 22.78
N ASP A 47 1.47 -2.01 22.68
CA ASP A 47 2.75 -1.32 22.49
C ASP A 47 3.13 -1.33 21.01
N TYR A 48 3.68 -0.21 20.55
CA TYR A 48 4.15 0.01 19.20
C TYR A 48 5.61 0.47 19.22
N LEU A 49 6.36 0.15 18.16
CA LEU A 49 7.65 0.78 17.90
C LEU A 49 7.49 1.84 16.82
N ALA A 50 7.95 3.05 17.09
CA ALA A 50 7.89 4.18 16.19
C ALA A 50 9.28 4.71 15.84
N LYS A 51 9.43 5.18 14.61
CA LYS A 51 10.63 5.89 14.16
C LYS A 51 10.27 7.02 13.21
N ASP A 52 10.73 8.21 13.57
CA ASP A 52 10.56 9.42 12.77
C ASP A 52 11.74 9.61 11.82
N PHE A 53 11.42 9.93 10.57
CA PHE A 53 12.32 10.49 9.58
C PHE A 53 11.85 11.90 9.20
N GLU A 54 12.69 12.63 8.48
CA GLU A 54 12.35 13.98 8.01
C GLU A 54 11.09 13.99 7.12
N SER A 55 10.92 12.97 6.26
CA SER A 55 9.83 12.89 5.29
C SER A 55 8.78 11.81 5.59
N TYR A 56 8.88 11.02 6.65
CA TYR A 56 7.80 10.10 7.01
C TYR A 56 8.05 9.57 8.42
N ALA A 57 7.09 8.86 8.99
CA ALA A 57 7.33 8.05 10.17
C ALA A 57 6.89 6.61 9.93
N ILE A 58 7.50 5.69 10.67
CA ILE A 58 7.16 4.28 10.67
C ILE A 58 6.58 3.94 12.03
N LEU A 59 5.48 3.20 12.04
CA LEU A 59 4.94 2.54 13.21
C LEU A 59 4.89 1.02 12.96
N LEU A 60 5.35 0.23 13.93
CA LEU A 60 5.43 -1.23 13.82
C LEU A 60 4.61 -1.89 14.92
N PHE A 61 3.85 -2.92 14.54
CA PHE A 61 3.00 -3.69 15.45
C PHE A 61 2.73 -5.11 14.93
N PRO A 62 2.63 -6.12 15.80
CA PRO A 62 2.94 -6.10 17.23
C PRO A 62 4.45 -6.29 17.47
N ILE A 63 5.00 -5.66 18.52
CA ILE A 63 6.46 -5.58 18.76
C ILE A 63 7.14 -6.96 18.78
N GLN A 64 6.51 -7.94 19.44
CA GLN A 64 7.07 -9.28 19.63
C GLN A 64 7.23 -10.09 18.34
N MET A 65 6.58 -9.69 17.24
CA MET A 65 6.62 -10.38 15.96
C MET A 65 7.63 -9.76 14.98
N ILE A 66 8.31 -8.68 15.35
CA ILE A 66 9.19 -7.94 14.44
C ILE A 66 10.60 -8.57 14.45
N PRO A 67 11.10 -9.10 13.32
CA PRO A 67 12.47 -9.59 13.24
C PRO A 67 13.51 -8.48 13.44
N ARG A 68 14.64 -8.80 14.06
CA ARG A 68 15.71 -7.82 14.31
C ARG A 68 16.28 -7.25 13.00
N GLU A 69 16.33 -8.05 11.95
CA GLU A 69 16.78 -7.63 10.62
C GLU A 69 15.87 -6.54 10.05
N VAL A 70 14.55 -6.62 10.31
CA VAL A 70 13.60 -5.58 9.90
C VAL A 70 13.87 -4.29 10.66
N LEU A 71 14.05 -4.36 11.98
CA LEU A 71 14.38 -3.18 12.78
C LEU A 71 15.66 -2.49 12.30
N ASN A 72 16.73 -3.26 12.07
CA ASN A 72 17.99 -2.73 11.57
C ASN A 72 17.84 -2.06 10.19
N SER A 73 17.04 -2.66 9.31
CA SER A 73 16.82 -2.15 7.97
C SER A 73 15.91 -0.93 7.92
N LEU A 74 14.93 -0.87 8.81
CA LEU A 74 14.05 0.28 8.99
C LEU A 74 14.68 1.38 9.86
N ASP A 75 15.86 1.14 10.45
CA ASP A 75 16.67 2.16 11.12
C ASP A 75 17.27 3.17 10.11
N VAL A 76 17.38 2.76 8.85
CA VAL A 76 17.90 3.56 7.73
C VAL A 76 16.75 4.09 6.88
N ARG A 77 16.84 5.35 6.45
CA ARG A 77 15.83 5.99 5.61
C ARG A 77 15.62 5.22 4.30
N LEU A 78 14.37 4.91 3.98
CA LEU A 78 13.93 4.29 2.73
C LEU A 78 13.50 5.40 1.76
N THR A 79 14.32 5.67 0.76
CA THR A 79 14.05 6.74 -0.23
C THR A 79 12.86 6.42 -1.13
N SER A 80 12.52 5.13 -1.29
CA SER A 80 11.34 4.71 -2.04
C SER A 80 10.01 5.17 -1.44
N ILE A 81 9.99 5.54 -0.15
CA ILE A 81 8.78 6.06 0.51
C ILE A 81 8.40 7.43 -0.06
N ASP A 82 9.36 8.23 -0.49
CA ASP A 82 9.05 9.52 -1.14
C ASP A 82 8.28 9.29 -2.46
N MET A 83 8.56 8.20 -3.18
CA MET A 83 7.77 7.80 -4.36
C MET A 83 6.34 7.38 -3.98
N LEU A 84 6.16 6.68 -2.84
CA LEU A 84 4.81 6.36 -2.35
C LEU A 84 4.03 7.64 -2.02
N ARG A 85 4.70 8.61 -1.36
CA ARG A 85 4.11 9.91 -1.03
C ARG A 85 3.62 10.64 -2.28
N GLU A 86 4.42 10.69 -3.34
CA GLU A 86 4.03 11.34 -4.59
C GLU A 86 2.78 10.73 -5.24
N VAL A 87 2.55 9.43 -5.04
CA VAL A 87 1.37 8.74 -5.57
C VAL A 87 0.16 8.93 -4.67
N LEU A 88 0.35 8.86 -3.35
CA LEU A 88 -0.71 8.85 -2.34
C LEU A 88 -1.12 10.23 -1.81
N MET A 89 -0.34 11.28 -2.03
CA MET A 89 -0.68 12.64 -1.56
C MET A 89 -1.28 13.52 -2.67
N LYS A 90 -1.94 12.90 -3.67
CA LYS A 90 -2.65 13.62 -4.74
C LYS A 90 -4.11 13.91 -4.32
N PRO A 91 -4.73 15.04 -4.74
CA PRO A 91 -6.04 15.48 -4.25
C PRO A 91 -7.19 14.45 -4.30
N ASN A 92 -7.15 13.50 -5.23
CA ASN A 92 -8.22 12.50 -5.40
C ASN A 92 -7.92 11.15 -4.72
N VAL A 93 -6.70 10.96 -4.22
CA VAL A 93 -6.23 9.70 -3.61
C VAL A 93 -5.48 9.96 -2.30
N TRP A 94 -5.74 11.13 -1.69
CA TRP A 94 -5.01 11.61 -0.50
C TRP A 94 -5.10 10.58 0.63
N ARG A 95 -3.94 10.13 1.10
CA ARG A 95 -3.80 9.31 2.30
C ARG A 95 -2.65 9.82 3.15
N ASP A 96 -2.91 10.00 4.44
CA ASP A 96 -1.90 10.42 5.42
C ASP A 96 -1.03 9.24 5.89
N TYR A 97 -1.52 8.02 5.74
CA TYR A 97 -0.79 6.80 6.06
C TYR A 97 -1.12 5.64 5.11
N LEU A 98 -0.24 4.64 5.12
CA LEU A 98 -0.39 3.37 4.40
C LEU A 98 -0.02 2.22 5.34
N THR A 99 -0.95 1.28 5.53
CA THR A 99 -0.70 0.06 6.31
C THR A 99 -0.25 -1.07 5.40
N LEU A 100 0.83 -1.74 5.78
CA LEU A 100 1.37 -2.91 5.08
C LEU A 100 1.48 -4.09 6.03
N ARG A 101 1.16 -5.28 5.53
CA ARG A 101 1.40 -6.55 6.21
C ARG A 101 2.64 -7.20 5.63
N VAL A 102 3.49 -7.70 6.51
CA VAL A 102 4.67 -8.48 6.11
C VAL A 102 4.44 -9.94 6.50
N ARG A 103 4.38 -10.80 5.49
CA ARG A 103 4.03 -12.22 5.62
C ARG A 103 4.67 -13.04 4.52
N GLU A 104 5.17 -14.23 4.83
CA GLU A 104 5.58 -15.25 3.84
C GLU A 104 6.50 -14.69 2.73
N GLY A 105 7.48 -13.86 3.12
CA GLY A 105 8.41 -13.25 2.15
C GLY A 105 7.73 -12.24 1.22
N ARG A 106 6.69 -11.54 1.69
CA ARG A 106 5.97 -10.52 0.94
C ARG A 106 5.65 -9.32 1.81
N VAL A 107 5.55 -8.16 1.15
CA VAL A 107 4.96 -6.94 1.70
C VAL A 107 3.66 -6.68 0.94
N ILE A 108 2.55 -6.55 1.66
CA ILE A 108 1.20 -6.47 1.09
C ILE A 108 0.49 -5.24 1.65
N THR A 109 -0.08 -4.40 0.80
CA THR A 109 -0.88 -3.25 1.24
C THR A 109 -2.19 -3.71 1.86
N ALA A 110 -2.62 -3.13 2.99
CA ALA A 110 -3.80 -3.61 3.71
C ALA A 110 -5.01 -2.67 3.65
N ASP A 111 -4.82 -1.37 3.48
CA ASP A 111 -5.87 -0.36 3.71
C ASP A 111 -6.14 0.54 2.50
N LEU A 112 -5.58 0.22 1.33
CA LEU A 112 -5.75 1.02 0.11
C LEU A 112 -7.18 0.97 -0.47
N MET A 113 -7.96 -0.06 -0.15
CA MET A 113 -9.34 -0.26 -0.65
C MET A 113 -9.43 -0.07 -2.17
N LEU A 114 -8.51 -0.69 -2.92
CA LEU A 114 -8.51 -0.56 -4.38
C LEU A 114 -9.68 -1.37 -4.96
N GLU A 115 -10.35 -0.82 -5.96
CA GLU A 115 -11.42 -1.54 -6.67
C GLU A 115 -10.80 -2.55 -7.65
N ASN A 116 -11.50 -3.65 -7.89
CA ASN A 116 -11.11 -4.54 -8.96
C ASN A 116 -11.29 -3.84 -10.33
N PHE A 117 -10.49 -4.24 -11.33
CA PHE A 117 -10.54 -3.65 -12.67
C PHE A 117 -10.43 -4.73 -13.75
N MET A 118 -11.05 -4.45 -14.90
CA MET A 118 -11.04 -5.37 -16.04
C MET A 118 -9.63 -5.55 -16.62
N GLY A 119 -9.26 -6.79 -16.90
CA GLY A 119 -7.93 -7.12 -17.43
C GLY A 119 -6.84 -7.24 -16.37
N ARG A 120 -7.19 -7.30 -15.07
CA ARG A 120 -6.25 -7.52 -13.97
C ARG A 120 -5.28 -8.67 -14.23
N ASP A 121 -5.77 -9.82 -14.68
CA ASP A 121 -4.94 -11.01 -14.87
C ASP A 121 -3.88 -10.78 -15.96
N LEU A 122 -4.26 -10.10 -17.06
CA LEU A 122 -3.32 -9.71 -18.12
C LEU A 122 -2.26 -8.72 -17.61
N VAL A 123 -2.66 -7.78 -16.75
CA VAL A 123 -1.71 -6.83 -16.15
C VAL A 123 -0.78 -7.57 -15.18
N ASN A 124 -1.31 -8.49 -14.37
CA ASN A 124 -0.52 -9.32 -13.46
C ASN A 124 0.50 -10.18 -14.23
N ASP A 125 0.14 -10.76 -15.36
CA ASP A 125 1.06 -11.54 -16.20
C ASP A 125 2.25 -10.69 -16.68
N ILE A 126 2.01 -9.40 -16.96
CA ILE A 126 3.07 -8.46 -17.40
C ILE A 126 3.97 -8.04 -16.24
N ILE A 127 3.42 -7.74 -15.06
CA ILE A 127 4.20 -7.16 -13.94
C ILE A 127 4.75 -8.20 -12.96
N ALA A 128 4.42 -9.48 -13.13
CA ALA A 128 4.89 -10.55 -12.25
C ALA A 128 6.43 -10.70 -12.29
N ASP A 129 7.06 -10.36 -13.42
CA ASP A 129 8.51 -10.47 -13.66
C ASP A 129 9.33 -9.56 -12.72
N ILE A 130 8.80 -8.39 -12.39
CA ILE A 130 9.40 -7.45 -11.44
C ILE A 130 9.02 -7.76 -9.98
N GLY A 131 8.30 -8.85 -9.73
CA GLY A 131 7.99 -9.35 -8.38
C GLY A 131 6.88 -8.59 -7.67
N VAL A 132 5.91 -8.03 -8.40
CA VAL A 132 4.71 -7.40 -7.84
C VAL A 132 3.45 -7.98 -8.49
N LYS A 133 2.33 -7.98 -7.77
CA LYS A 133 1.03 -8.41 -8.31
C LYS A 133 -0.11 -7.74 -7.56
N TYR A 134 -1.25 -7.63 -8.22
CA TYR A 134 -2.51 -7.34 -7.58
C TYR A 134 -3.17 -8.64 -7.11
N VAL A 135 -3.62 -8.67 -5.85
CA VAL A 135 -4.28 -9.84 -5.23
C VAL A 135 -5.62 -9.45 -4.65
N GLU A 136 -6.51 -10.42 -4.53
CA GLU A 136 -7.77 -10.22 -3.80
C GLU A 136 -7.48 -10.17 -2.30
N GLY A 137 -7.88 -9.08 -1.65
CA GLY A 137 -7.90 -8.90 -0.21
C GLY A 137 -9.31 -9.04 0.36
N GLN A 138 -9.48 -8.71 1.65
CA GLN A 138 -10.80 -8.76 2.29
C GLN A 138 -11.71 -7.61 1.84
N ASP A 139 -11.13 -6.41 1.70
CA ASP A 139 -11.88 -5.17 1.43
C ASP A 139 -11.67 -4.65 -0.01
N GLY A 140 -11.17 -5.50 -0.91
CA GLY A 140 -10.88 -5.16 -2.29
C GLY A 140 -9.52 -5.65 -2.74
N LEU A 141 -8.96 -4.97 -3.73
CA LEU A 141 -7.68 -5.32 -4.33
C LEU A 141 -6.51 -4.80 -3.49
N GLU A 142 -5.51 -5.64 -3.29
CA GLU A 142 -4.27 -5.34 -2.58
C GLU A 142 -3.07 -5.46 -3.52
N ILE A 143 -2.00 -4.72 -3.23
CA ILE A 143 -0.72 -4.83 -3.94
C ILE A 143 0.22 -5.68 -3.10
N SER A 144 0.71 -6.77 -3.68
CA SER A 144 1.66 -7.68 -3.06
C SER A 144 3.00 -7.61 -3.77
N SER A 145 4.06 -7.33 -3.03
CA SER A 145 5.45 -7.29 -3.51
C SER A 145 6.26 -8.40 -2.85
N ILE A 146 7.08 -9.10 -3.64
CA ILE A 146 7.99 -10.15 -3.15
C ILE A 146 9.12 -9.50 -2.37
N LEU A 147 9.49 -10.15 -1.27
CA LEU A 147 10.58 -9.79 -0.39
C LEU A 147 11.52 -10.99 -0.23
N THR A 148 12.71 -10.91 -0.84
CA THR A 148 13.68 -12.02 -0.78
C THR A 148 14.43 -12.12 0.55
N ASN A 149 14.56 -11.00 1.27
CA ASN A 149 15.16 -10.89 2.60
C ASN A 149 14.72 -9.57 3.26
N PHE A 150 15.03 -9.39 4.54
CA PHE A 150 14.69 -8.16 5.29
C PHE A 150 15.76 -7.09 5.25
N SER A 151 16.66 -7.07 4.26
CA SER A 151 17.66 -6.00 4.15
C SER A 151 17.02 -4.67 3.75
N TRP A 152 17.66 -3.57 4.14
CA TRP A 152 17.24 -2.21 3.76
C TRP A 152 17.04 -2.07 2.25
N ARG A 153 17.95 -2.64 1.44
CA ARG A 153 17.88 -2.59 -0.02
C ARG A 153 16.61 -3.28 -0.54
N GLU A 154 16.33 -4.46 -0.01
CA GLU A 154 15.18 -5.25 -0.46
C GLU A 154 13.85 -4.62 -0.02
N LEU A 155 13.77 -4.09 1.21
CA LEU A 155 12.60 -3.32 1.65
C LEU A 155 12.38 -2.08 0.78
N ASN A 156 13.45 -1.34 0.45
CA ASN A 156 13.38 -0.16 -0.40
C ASN A 156 12.89 -0.52 -1.82
N GLU A 157 13.39 -1.61 -2.41
CA GLU A 157 12.91 -2.09 -3.71
C GLU A 157 11.46 -2.61 -3.63
N ALA A 158 11.07 -3.28 -2.54
CA ALA A 158 9.70 -3.73 -2.34
C ALA A 158 8.72 -2.55 -2.32
N PHE A 159 9.03 -1.48 -1.59
CA PHE A 159 8.21 -0.26 -1.57
C PHE A 159 8.19 0.46 -2.91
N LYS A 160 9.31 0.49 -3.63
CA LYS A 160 9.38 1.04 -4.99
C LYS A 160 8.48 0.29 -5.96
N ARG A 161 8.44 -1.05 -5.90
CA ARG A 161 7.51 -1.89 -6.67
C ARG A 161 6.05 -1.60 -6.31
N ILE A 162 5.75 -1.37 -5.03
CA ILE A 162 4.41 -0.98 -4.58
C ILE A 162 4.02 0.39 -5.15
N SER A 163 4.91 1.40 -5.10
CA SER A 163 4.68 2.72 -5.73
C SER A 163 4.40 2.61 -7.22
N PHE A 164 5.17 1.77 -7.91
CA PHE A 164 5.00 1.50 -9.33
C PHE A 164 3.62 0.89 -9.62
N ALA A 165 3.26 -0.19 -8.91
CA ALA A 165 1.96 -0.85 -9.09
C ALA A 165 0.81 0.11 -8.78
N LEU A 166 0.90 0.90 -7.72
CA LEU A 166 -0.13 1.88 -7.40
C LEU A 166 -0.26 2.97 -8.48
N SER A 167 0.86 3.43 -9.04
CA SER A 167 0.85 4.37 -10.17
C SER A 167 0.20 3.76 -11.41
N LEU A 168 0.52 2.51 -11.72
CA LEU A 168 -0.05 1.77 -12.83
C LEU A 168 -1.56 1.58 -12.66
N TYR A 169 -2.01 1.15 -11.48
CA TYR A 169 -3.43 1.05 -11.13
C TYR A 169 -4.19 2.35 -11.42
N ASN A 170 -3.67 3.47 -10.92
CA ASN A 170 -4.28 4.78 -11.13
C ASN A 170 -4.35 5.17 -12.62
N GLN A 171 -3.33 4.85 -13.41
CA GLN A 171 -3.34 5.09 -14.85
C GLN A 171 -4.35 4.21 -15.58
N ILE A 172 -4.43 2.92 -15.24
CA ILE A 172 -5.39 1.99 -15.82
C ILE A 172 -6.82 2.49 -15.57
N ARG A 173 -7.15 2.87 -14.32
CA ARG A 173 -8.47 3.38 -13.96
C ARG A 173 -8.86 4.62 -14.77
N ARG A 174 -7.95 5.60 -14.88
CA ARG A 174 -8.17 6.80 -15.70
C ARG A 174 -8.41 6.47 -17.16
N ASN A 175 -7.60 5.58 -17.74
CA ASN A 175 -7.76 5.18 -19.13
C ASN A 175 -9.08 4.41 -19.35
N GLN A 176 -9.50 3.57 -18.41
CA GLN A 176 -10.78 2.87 -18.48
C GLN A 176 -11.96 3.84 -18.45
N GLU A 177 -11.92 4.85 -17.57
CA GLU A 177 -12.93 5.91 -17.51
C GLU A 177 -13.01 6.72 -18.81
N GLU A 178 -11.86 7.08 -19.39
CA GLU A 178 -11.79 7.81 -20.65
C GLU A 178 -12.33 6.99 -21.82
N ILE A 179 -11.92 5.72 -21.94
CA ILE A 179 -12.41 4.81 -22.99
C ILE A 179 -13.93 4.63 -22.86
N ALA A 180 -14.43 4.41 -21.63
CA ALA A 180 -15.87 4.25 -21.39
C ALA A 180 -16.65 5.50 -21.79
N LEU A 181 -16.16 6.69 -21.42
CA LEU A 181 -16.78 7.97 -21.78
C LEU A 181 -16.82 8.19 -23.30
N ASN A 182 -15.70 7.94 -23.98
CA ASN A 182 -15.59 8.10 -25.43
C ASN A 182 -16.50 7.12 -26.18
N LEU A 183 -16.57 5.87 -25.74
CA LEU A 183 -17.51 4.88 -26.28
C LEU A 183 -18.97 5.33 -26.07
N ALA A 184 -19.34 5.75 -24.86
CA ALA A 184 -20.70 6.22 -24.57
C ALA A 184 -21.10 7.42 -25.46
N ASN A 185 -20.22 8.42 -25.61
CA ASN A 185 -20.44 9.58 -26.47
C ASN A 185 -20.60 9.20 -27.94
N SER A 186 -19.78 8.26 -28.42
CA SER A 186 -19.84 7.76 -29.80
C SER A 186 -21.17 7.06 -30.07
N PHE A 187 -21.61 6.21 -29.15
CA PHE A 187 -22.91 5.53 -29.23
C PHE A 187 -24.08 6.51 -29.19
N MET A 188 -24.05 7.50 -28.30
CA MET A 188 -25.13 8.50 -28.20
C MET A 188 -25.22 9.39 -29.44
N THR A 189 -24.08 9.76 -30.03
CA THR A 189 -24.05 10.53 -31.29
C THR A 189 -24.67 9.72 -32.45
N ASN A 190 -24.31 8.44 -32.55
CA ASN A 190 -24.88 7.54 -33.55
C ASN A 190 -26.38 7.26 -33.32
N TYR A 191 -26.81 7.19 -32.07
CA TYR A 191 -28.21 7.01 -31.72
C TYR A 191 -29.05 8.25 -32.10
N ARG A 192 -28.59 9.45 -31.72
CA ARG A 192 -29.28 10.72 -32.00
C ARG A 192 -29.38 11.03 -33.50
N SER A 193 -28.33 10.75 -34.26
CA SER A 193 -28.35 10.95 -35.72
C SER A 193 -29.38 10.05 -36.41
N ARG A 194 -29.61 8.83 -35.91
CA ARG A 194 -30.65 7.92 -36.41
C ARG A 194 -32.07 8.38 -36.04
N ASP A 195 -32.27 8.96 -34.86
CA ASP A 195 -33.57 9.50 -34.42
C ASP A 195 -33.95 10.81 -35.14
N THR A 196 -32.98 11.59 -35.65
CA THR A 196 -33.27 12.86 -36.34
C THR A 196 -33.70 12.73 -37.80
N GLY A 197 -33.60 11.55 -38.44
CA GLY A 197 -34.15 11.30 -39.77
C GLY A 197 -33.80 12.34 -40.85
N LEU A 198 -32.64 12.99 -40.77
CA LEU A 198 -32.15 13.86 -41.83
C LEU A 198 -31.16 13.05 -42.68
N PRO A 199 -31.31 13.07 -44.03
CA PRO A 199 -30.53 12.25 -44.96
C PRO A 199 -29.02 12.52 -44.87
#